data_AF-A0A7V0JVS2-F1
#
_entry.id   AF-A0A7V0JVS2-F1
#
_cell.length_a   1.000
_cell.length_b   1.000
_cell.length_c   1.000
_cell.angle_alpha   90.00
_cell.angle_beta   90.00
_cell.angle_gamma   90.00
#
_symmetry.space_group_name_H-M   'P 1'
#
loop_
_entity.id
_entity.type
_entity.pdbx_description
1 polymer ?
#
loop_
_entity_poly.entity_id
_entity_poly.type
_entity_poly.pdbx_seq_one_letter_code
_entity_poly.pdbx_strand_id
1 'polypeptide(L)'
;MGLLEEIAAKGWNEKRAEEFERRYRKAIRWRIVVQMERLGLLQMKLSPERVGILSDKRLELFQNTESDINIKLLNGLIPCYLERKKQGRVKVEFLAYVSGTIRKVLVENARRLGLLGEETPYELLQGICQAKRERKAKIAWAKYCLEAQVRWELLDRCPSSRFQEVYKVVHHVSDYFFEVFVPGKCELLKRVKRRPVVGMVEALLAEELDSALGYIGKVTPYARMEEVKAPEELEDEEAFLDFLSQEVGRME
;
A
#
# COMPACT_ATOMS: atom_id res chain seq x y z
N MET A 1 9.62 -21.24 -19.96
CA MET A 1 8.55 -21.03 -18.96
C MET A 1 9.20 -20.34 -17.79
N GLY A 2 8.64 -19.25 -17.26
CA GLY A 2 9.25 -18.55 -16.13
C GLY A 2 9.03 -19.31 -14.81
N LEU A 3 9.81 -18.98 -13.78
CA LEU A 3 9.75 -19.65 -12.47
C LEU A 3 8.35 -19.58 -11.86
N LEU A 4 7.67 -18.44 -11.97
CA LEU A 4 6.33 -18.24 -11.42
C LEU A 4 5.29 -19.11 -12.13
N GLU A 5 5.38 -19.24 -13.46
CA GLU A 5 4.54 -20.11 -14.27
C GLU A 5 4.79 -21.59 -13.93
N GLU A 6 6.04 -21.98 -13.70
CA GLU A 6 6.38 -23.33 -13.25
C GLU A 6 5.84 -23.66 -11.86
N ILE A 7 5.91 -22.70 -10.92
CA ILE A 7 5.31 -22.86 -9.59
C ILE A 7 3.79 -22.98 -9.71
N ALA A 8 3.14 -22.16 -10.54
CA ALA A 8 1.70 -22.21 -10.71
C ALA A 8 1.21 -23.50 -11.39
N ALA A 9 1.93 -23.98 -12.39
CA ALA A 9 1.52 -25.17 -13.15
C ALA A 9 1.83 -26.49 -12.43
N LYS A 10 2.95 -26.55 -11.71
CA LYS A 10 3.49 -27.81 -11.16
C LYS A 10 3.66 -27.77 -9.63
N GLY A 11 3.16 -26.76 -8.94
CA GLY A 11 3.25 -26.59 -7.47
C GLY A 11 4.63 -26.16 -6.96
N TRP A 12 4.85 -26.27 -5.65
CA TRP A 12 6.15 -26.03 -5.02
C TRP A 12 6.96 -27.33 -4.93
N ASN A 13 8.29 -27.23 -5.03
CA ASN A 13 9.25 -28.26 -4.60
C ASN A 13 10.56 -27.58 -4.16
N GLU A 14 11.50 -28.33 -3.59
CA GLU A 14 12.76 -27.80 -3.06
C GLU A 14 13.51 -26.94 -4.08
N LYS A 15 13.75 -27.46 -5.29
CA LYS A 15 14.45 -26.72 -6.35
C LYS A 15 13.79 -25.39 -6.71
N ARG A 16 12.45 -25.34 -6.80
CA ARG A 16 11.71 -24.11 -7.11
C ARG A 16 11.65 -23.16 -5.92
N ALA A 17 11.59 -23.71 -4.70
CA ALA A 17 11.65 -22.91 -3.48
C ALA A 17 13.02 -22.22 -3.35
N GLU A 18 14.12 -22.95 -3.53
CA GLU A 18 15.48 -22.39 -3.55
C GLU A 18 15.64 -21.29 -4.61
N GLU A 19 15.19 -21.57 -5.83
CA GLU A 19 15.29 -20.59 -6.91
C GLU A 19 14.43 -19.36 -6.66
N PHE A 20 13.25 -19.54 -6.04
CA PHE A 20 12.38 -18.43 -5.66
C PHE A 20 13.00 -17.59 -4.55
N GLU A 21 13.54 -18.24 -3.51
CA GLU A 21 14.23 -17.60 -2.40
C GLU A 21 15.40 -16.76 -2.93
N ARG A 22 16.23 -17.34 -3.79
CA ARG A 22 17.36 -16.64 -4.44
C ARG A 22 16.92 -15.40 -5.22
N ARG A 23 15.80 -15.48 -5.96
CA ARG A 23 15.34 -14.38 -6.84
C ARG A 23 14.55 -13.30 -6.12
N TYR A 24 13.73 -13.66 -5.12
CA TYR A 24 12.69 -12.77 -4.60
C TYR A 24 12.79 -12.51 -3.10
N ARG A 25 13.44 -13.37 -2.29
CA ARG A 25 13.40 -13.26 -0.82
C ARG A 25 13.89 -11.92 -0.32
N LYS A 26 15.09 -11.53 -0.74
CA LYS A 26 15.72 -10.27 -0.33
C LYS A 26 14.82 -9.08 -0.67
N ALA A 27 14.27 -9.05 -1.88
CA ALA A 27 13.37 -7.98 -2.32
C ALA A 27 12.05 -7.92 -1.53
N ILE A 28 11.47 -9.09 -1.17
CA ILE A 28 10.27 -9.17 -0.33
C ILE A 28 10.56 -8.64 1.08
N ARG A 29 11.65 -9.08 1.70
CA ARG A 29 12.06 -8.62 3.05
C ARG A 29 12.29 -7.11 3.09
N TRP A 30 12.97 -6.56 2.08
CA TRP A 30 13.13 -5.11 1.93
C TRP A 30 11.81 -4.37 1.80
N ARG A 31 10.86 -4.93 1.06
CA ARG A 31 9.52 -4.33 0.93
C ARG A 31 8.76 -4.31 2.25
N ILE A 32 8.94 -5.31 3.12
CA ILE A 32 8.37 -5.29 4.47
C ILE A 32 8.95 -4.13 5.28
N VAL A 33 10.28 -3.98 5.32
CA VAL A 33 10.94 -2.85 6.01
C VAL A 33 10.42 -1.52 5.50
N VAL A 34 10.41 -1.32 4.17
CA VAL A 34 9.94 -0.06 3.57
C VAL A 34 8.48 0.22 3.93
N GLN A 35 7.62 -0.79 4.00
CA GLN A 35 6.24 -0.59 4.46
C GLN A 35 6.16 -0.30 5.98
N MET A 36 7.04 -0.88 6.81
CA MET A 36 7.11 -0.57 8.24
C MET A 36 7.59 0.86 8.50
N GLU A 37 8.58 1.32 7.73
CA GLU A 37 9.03 2.72 7.70
C GLU A 37 7.89 3.65 7.27
N ARG A 38 7.16 3.30 6.19
CA ARG A 38 5.98 4.06 5.73
C ARG A 38 4.87 4.16 6.77
N LEU A 39 4.75 3.17 7.64
CA LEU A 39 3.82 3.17 8.78
C LEU A 39 4.29 4.02 9.97
N GLY A 40 5.49 4.60 9.92
CA GLY A 40 6.11 5.29 11.06
C GLY A 40 6.51 4.34 12.20
N LEU A 41 6.57 3.03 11.93
CA LEU A 41 6.94 2.02 12.92
C LEU A 41 8.46 1.82 12.99
N LEU A 42 9.19 2.34 12.01
CA LEU A 42 10.65 2.43 12.01
C LEU A 42 11.05 3.90 11.86
N GLN A 43 12.06 4.33 12.61
CA GLN A 43 12.61 5.69 12.55
C GLN A 43 13.74 5.83 11.51
N MET A 44 14.25 4.71 10.97
CA MET A 44 15.32 4.67 9.97
C MET A 44 15.14 3.49 9.01
N LYS A 45 15.78 3.56 7.83
CA LYS A 45 15.86 2.46 6.87
C LYS A 45 16.75 1.35 7.42
N LEU A 46 16.15 0.40 8.12
CA LEU A 46 16.85 -0.75 8.70
C LEU A 46 17.03 -1.84 7.65
N SER A 47 18.26 -2.30 7.42
CA SER A 47 18.46 -3.48 6.57
C SER A 47 17.67 -4.68 7.14
N PRO A 48 16.98 -5.48 6.31
CA PRO A 48 16.21 -6.63 6.79
C PRO A 48 17.04 -7.64 7.58
N GLU A 49 18.35 -7.68 7.36
CA GLU A 49 19.30 -8.51 8.07
C GLU A 49 19.59 -8.00 9.49
N ARG A 50 19.35 -6.71 9.75
CA ARG A 50 19.56 -6.04 11.05
C ARG A 50 18.27 -5.86 11.87
N VAL A 51 17.15 -6.48 11.46
CA VAL A 51 15.85 -6.39 12.17
C VAL A 51 15.88 -6.88 13.61
N GLY A 52 16.85 -7.73 13.98
CA GLY A 52 17.03 -8.21 15.36
C GLY A 52 17.35 -7.12 16.39
N ILE A 53 17.65 -5.89 15.95
CA ILE A 53 17.90 -4.72 16.82
C ILE A 53 16.57 -4.03 17.23
N LEU A 54 15.45 -4.37 16.60
CA LEU A 54 14.14 -3.79 16.92
C LEU A 54 13.60 -4.28 18.25
N SER A 55 12.74 -3.47 18.89
CA SER A 55 11.97 -3.91 20.06
C SER A 55 11.11 -5.13 19.74
N ASP A 56 10.84 -5.96 20.75
CA ASP A 56 10.16 -7.26 20.60
C ASP A 56 8.94 -7.20 19.69
N LYS A 57 8.04 -6.23 19.89
CA LYS A 57 6.83 -6.10 19.06
C LYS A 57 7.08 -5.72 17.60
N ARG A 58 8.10 -4.90 17.33
CA ARG A 58 8.44 -4.49 15.94
C ARG A 58 9.20 -5.59 15.21
N LEU A 59 10.05 -6.32 15.93
CA LEU A 59 10.67 -7.55 15.42
C LEU A 59 9.61 -8.61 15.13
N GLU A 60 8.68 -8.83 16.07
CA GLU A 60 7.54 -9.73 15.92
C GLU A 60 6.66 -9.33 14.75
N LEU A 61 6.42 -8.03 14.54
CA LEU A 61 5.69 -7.55 13.36
C LEU A 61 6.38 -7.94 12.05
N PHE A 62 7.71 -7.77 11.97
CA PHE A 62 8.48 -8.15 10.79
C PHE A 62 8.37 -9.66 10.54
N GLN A 63 8.62 -10.48 11.57
CA GLN A 63 8.61 -11.94 11.49
C GLN A 63 7.22 -12.49 11.15
N ASN A 64 6.17 -11.98 11.79
CA ASN A 64 4.79 -12.37 11.51
C ASN A 64 4.39 -12.01 10.08
N THR A 65 4.77 -10.82 9.60
CA THR A 65 4.50 -10.40 8.22
C THR A 65 5.24 -11.26 7.21
N GLU A 66 6.51 -11.57 7.45
CA GLU A 66 7.30 -12.44 6.60
C GLU A 66 6.70 -13.86 6.53
N SER A 67 6.31 -14.42 7.68
CA SER A 67 5.65 -15.72 7.78
C SER A 67 4.30 -15.75 7.03
N ASP A 68 3.44 -14.75 7.25
CA ASP A 68 2.14 -14.67 6.59
C ASP A 68 2.24 -14.48 5.08
N ILE A 69 3.27 -13.77 4.60
CA ILE A 69 3.55 -13.66 3.16
C ILE A 69 4.00 -15.00 2.58
N ASN A 70 4.85 -15.75 3.28
CA ASN A 70 5.21 -17.12 2.90
C ASN A 70 3.96 -18.02 2.80
N ILE A 71 3.07 -17.95 3.80
CA ILE A 71 1.81 -18.71 3.78
C ILE A 71 0.96 -18.33 2.56
N LYS A 72 0.83 -17.03 2.23
CA LYS A 72 0.10 -16.60 1.03
C LYS A 72 0.75 -17.09 -0.27
N LEU A 73 2.07 -17.08 -0.36
CA LEU A 73 2.82 -17.59 -1.52
C LEU A 73 2.56 -19.09 -1.74
N LEU A 74 2.58 -19.87 -0.66
CA LEU A 74 2.25 -21.29 -0.69
C LEU A 74 0.76 -21.53 -1.03
N ASN A 75 -0.14 -20.69 -0.52
CA ASN A 75 -1.59 -20.81 -0.69
C ASN A 75 -2.15 -20.09 -1.92
N GLY A 76 -1.38 -20.04 -3.01
CA GLY A 76 -1.90 -19.66 -4.32
C GLY A 76 -1.80 -18.18 -4.71
N LEU A 77 -1.00 -17.36 -4.00
CA LEU A 77 -0.76 -15.97 -4.41
C LEU A 77 -0.17 -15.87 -5.83
N ILE A 78 0.75 -16.77 -6.20
CA ILE A 78 1.38 -16.81 -7.51
C ILE A 78 0.37 -17.16 -8.63
N PRO A 79 -0.37 -18.29 -8.55
CA PRO A 79 -1.46 -18.58 -9.49
C PRO A 79 -2.47 -17.42 -9.64
N CYS A 80 -2.89 -16.82 -8.51
CA CYS A 80 -3.83 -15.70 -8.52
C CYS A 80 -3.28 -14.47 -9.26
N TYR A 81 -2.00 -14.14 -9.03
CA TYR A 81 -1.32 -13.06 -9.76
C TYR A 81 -1.29 -13.33 -11.27
N LEU A 82 -0.86 -14.53 -11.69
CA LEU A 82 -0.73 -14.88 -13.10
C LEU A 82 -2.08 -14.86 -13.81
N GLU A 83 -3.13 -15.40 -13.19
CA GLU A 83 -4.48 -15.37 -13.75
C GLU A 83 -4.98 -13.93 -13.92
N ARG A 84 -4.79 -13.07 -12.92
CA ARG A 84 -5.15 -11.65 -13.02
C ARG A 84 -4.32 -10.89 -14.05
N LYS A 85 -3.05 -11.24 -14.24
CA LYS A 85 -2.19 -10.67 -15.28
C LYS A 85 -2.68 -11.08 -16.68
N LYS A 86 -3.01 -12.37 -16.86
CA LYS A 86 -3.58 -12.90 -18.11
C LYS A 86 -4.92 -12.25 -18.47
N GLN A 87 -5.77 -11.98 -17.48
CA GLN A 87 -7.03 -11.26 -17.66
C GLN A 87 -6.88 -9.74 -17.87
N GLY A 88 -5.65 -9.21 -17.90
CA GLY A 88 -5.40 -7.77 -18.03
C GLY A 88 -5.79 -6.93 -16.80
N ARG A 89 -6.16 -7.57 -15.68
CA ARG A 89 -6.57 -6.92 -14.43
C ARG A 89 -5.37 -6.43 -13.62
N VAL A 90 -4.20 -7.03 -13.82
CA VAL A 90 -2.92 -6.62 -13.22
C VAL A 90 -1.94 -6.34 -14.35
N LYS A 91 -1.43 -5.12 -14.41
CA LYS A 91 -0.42 -4.69 -15.41
C LYS A 91 0.99 -4.58 -14.84
N VAL A 92 1.12 -4.64 -13.52
CA VAL A 92 2.40 -4.49 -12.82
C VAL A 92 3.12 -5.83 -12.68
N GLU A 93 4.43 -5.76 -12.45
CA GLU A 93 5.25 -6.94 -12.18
C GLU A 93 4.99 -7.55 -10.81
N PHE A 94 5.41 -8.81 -10.65
CA PHE A 94 5.09 -9.65 -9.49
C PHE A 94 5.48 -8.99 -8.16
N LEU A 95 6.69 -8.42 -8.06
CA LEU A 95 7.15 -7.76 -6.84
C LEU A 95 6.31 -6.54 -6.46
N ALA A 96 5.82 -5.77 -7.45
CA ALA A 96 4.92 -4.65 -7.20
C ALA A 96 3.52 -5.13 -6.76
N TYR A 97 3.04 -6.23 -7.35
CA TYR A 97 1.81 -6.88 -6.90
C TYR A 97 1.92 -7.40 -5.44
N VAL A 98 3.05 -8.02 -5.10
CA VAL A 98 3.34 -8.53 -3.75
C VAL A 98 3.45 -7.39 -2.73
N SER A 99 3.97 -6.21 -3.10
CA SER A 99 4.00 -5.03 -2.21
C SER A 99 2.62 -4.65 -1.67
N GLY A 100 1.56 -4.73 -2.48
CA GLY A 100 0.19 -4.50 -2.01
C GLY A 100 -0.28 -5.55 -1.00
N THR A 101 0.14 -6.81 -1.19
CA THR A 101 -0.14 -7.90 -0.25
C THR A 101 0.62 -7.72 1.06
N ILE A 102 1.90 -7.34 0.99
CA ILE A 102 2.74 -7.02 2.16
C ILE A 102 2.09 -5.89 2.98
N ARG A 103 1.70 -4.78 2.34
CA ARG A 103 1.05 -3.65 3.01
C ARG A 103 -0.18 -4.11 3.81
N LYS A 104 -1.03 -4.94 3.21
CA LYS A 104 -2.23 -5.46 3.86
C LYS A 104 -1.90 -6.33 5.08
N VAL A 105 -1.02 -7.32 4.91
CA VAL A 105 -0.60 -8.21 6.00
C VAL A 105 0.06 -7.43 7.14
N LEU A 106 0.92 -6.47 6.80
CA LEU A 106 1.64 -5.67 7.76
C LEU A 106 0.68 -4.84 8.62
N VAL A 107 -0.35 -4.23 8.03
CA VAL A 107 -1.37 -3.48 8.78
C VAL A 107 -2.17 -4.42 9.69
N GLU A 108 -2.57 -5.60 9.20
CA GLU A 108 -3.29 -6.59 9.99
C GLU A 108 -2.47 -7.05 11.21
N ASN A 109 -1.19 -7.36 11.02
CA ASN A 109 -0.30 -7.79 12.09
C ASN A 109 0.06 -6.66 13.06
N ALA A 110 0.29 -5.44 12.56
CA ALA A 110 0.59 -4.30 13.41
C ALA A 110 -0.60 -3.93 14.32
N ARG A 111 -1.85 -4.12 13.85
CA ARG A 111 -3.05 -3.99 14.68
C ARG A 111 -3.13 -5.07 15.76
N ARG A 112 -2.93 -6.35 15.40
CA ARG A 112 -2.91 -7.47 16.36
C ARG A 112 -1.89 -7.27 17.48
N LEU A 113 -0.74 -6.68 17.16
CA LEU A 113 0.33 -6.40 18.12
C LEU A 113 0.12 -5.10 18.93
N GLY A 114 -0.96 -4.36 18.65
CA GLY A 114 -1.27 -3.07 19.28
C GLY A 114 -0.31 -1.94 18.88
N LEU A 115 0.39 -2.09 17.75
CA LEU A 115 1.28 -1.06 17.19
C LEU A 115 0.50 -0.02 16.37
N LEU A 116 -0.70 -0.38 15.90
CA LEU A 116 -1.65 0.50 15.23
C LEU A 116 -3.03 0.38 15.87
N GLY A 117 -3.81 1.46 15.79
CA GLY A 117 -5.22 1.42 16.17
C GLY A 117 -6.07 0.53 15.26
N GLU A 118 -7.12 -0.06 15.82
CA GLU A 118 -8.11 -0.87 15.09
C GLU A 118 -9.16 -0.02 14.35
N GLU A 119 -8.75 1.16 13.87
CA GLU A 119 -9.67 2.13 13.26
C GLU A 119 -10.34 1.53 12.02
N THR A 120 -11.67 1.53 12.03
CA THR A 120 -12.53 1.18 10.90
C THR A 120 -12.39 2.21 9.78
N PRO A 121 -12.79 1.88 8.53
CA PRO A 121 -12.81 2.86 7.44
C PRO A 121 -13.62 4.12 7.78
N TYR A 122 -14.70 3.97 8.55
CA TYR A 122 -15.48 5.12 9.04
C TYR A 122 -14.66 5.99 9.98
N GLU A 123 -13.98 5.42 10.97
CA GLU A 123 -13.17 6.16 11.95
C GLU A 123 -11.98 6.87 11.29
N LEU A 124 -11.34 6.22 10.31
CA LEU A 124 -10.25 6.83 9.53
C LEU A 124 -10.71 8.09 8.78
N LEU A 125 -11.84 8.00 8.06
CA LEU A 125 -12.40 9.15 7.33
C LEU A 125 -12.97 10.20 8.29
N GLN A 126 -13.59 9.77 9.39
CA GLN A 126 -14.11 10.68 10.42
C GLN A 126 -12.98 11.44 11.10
N GLY A 127 -11.82 10.81 11.28
CA GLY A 127 -10.59 11.43 11.78
C GLY A 127 -10.12 12.59 10.90
N ILE A 128 -10.26 12.50 9.58
CA ILE A 128 -9.98 13.62 8.66
C ILE A 128 -10.94 14.79 8.95
N CYS A 129 -12.23 14.49 9.06
CA CYS A 129 -13.28 15.48 9.29
C CYS A 129 -13.16 16.21 10.63
N GLN A 130 -12.77 15.51 11.68
CA GLN A 130 -12.65 16.07 13.03
C GLN A 130 -11.30 16.78 13.26
N ALA A 131 -10.29 16.51 12.44
CA ALA A 131 -8.97 17.10 12.58
C ALA A 131 -8.99 18.61 12.30
N LYS A 132 -8.82 19.40 13.37
CA LYS A 132 -8.51 20.84 13.32
C LYS A 132 -7.01 21.11 13.20
N ARG A 133 -6.18 20.30 13.87
CA ARG A 133 -4.72 20.26 13.78
C ARG A 133 -4.30 18.90 13.19
N GLU A 134 -3.14 18.84 12.54
CA GLU A 134 -2.59 17.58 11.96
C GLU A 134 -3.47 16.88 10.90
N ARG A 135 -4.41 17.60 10.26
CA ARG A 135 -5.28 17.03 9.22
C ARG A 135 -4.49 16.33 8.11
N LYS A 136 -3.35 16.88 7.72
CA LYS A 136 -2.43 16.26 6.74
C LYS A 136 -2.00 14.85 7.19
N ALA A 137 -1.67 14.66 8.47
CA ALA A 137 -1.30 13.35 9.00
C ALA A 137 -2.48 12.37 9.00
N LYS A 138 -3.69 12.83 9.32
CA LYS A 138 -4.91 12.00 9.24
C LYS A 138 -5.26 11.62 7.81
N ILE A 139 -5.12 12.54 6.85
CA ILE A 139 -5.27 12.26 5.41
C ILE A 139 -4.23 11.24 4.96
N ALA A 140 -2.96 11.45 5.32
CA ALA A 140 -1.88 10.54 4.97
C ALA A 140 -2.13 9.13 5.51
N TRP A 141 -2.57 9.04 6.77
CA TRP A 141 -2.95 7.77 7.40
C TRP A 141 -4.11 7.09 6.70
N ALA A 142 -5.19 7.82 6.41
CA ALA A 142 -6.35 7.28 5.70
C ALA A 142 -5.99 6.83 4.27
N LYS A 143 -5.16 7.59 3.55
CA LYS A 143 -4.59 7.16 2.26
C LYS A 143 -3.80 5.87 2.43
N TYR A 144 -2.97 5.78 3.46
CA TYR A 144 -2.19 4.58 3.73
C TYR A 144 -3.08 3.35 3.98
N CYS A 145 -4.21 3.50 4.64
CA CYS A 145 -5.08 2.37 4.94
C CYS A 145 -6.08 2.05 3.80
N LEU A 146 -6.64 3.06 3.14
CA LEU A 146 -7.86 2.92 2.34
C LEU A 146 -7.65 3.17 0.84
N GLU A 147 -6.52 3.70 0.40
CA GLU A 147 -6.30 4.07 -1.01
C GLU A 147 -6.58 2.92 -1.99
N ALA A 148 -6.12 1.70 -1.70
CA ALA A 148 -6.37 0.55 -2.57
C ALA A 148 -7.87 0.24 -2.69
N GLN A 149 -8.61 0.36 -1.59
CA GLN A 149 -10.07 0.17 -1.58
C GLN A 149 -10.75 1.30 -2.35
N VAL A 150 -10.40 2.55 -2.10
CA VAL A 150 -10.96 3.73 -2.79
C VAL A 150 -10.73 3.63 -4.29
N ARG A 151 -9.52 3.29 -4.74
CA ARG A 151 -9.22 3.12 -6.16
C ARG A 151 -10.03 2.00 -6.79
N TRP A 152 -10.22 0.89 -6.09
CA TRP A 152 -11.06 -0.20 -6.59
C TRP A 152 -12.51 0.25 -6.76
N GLU A 153 -13.10 0.87 -5.74
CA GLU A 153 -14.48 1.38 -5.79
C GLU A 153 -14.65 2.47 -6.86
N LEU A 154 -13.65 3.35 -7.03
CA LEU A 154 -13.65 4.38 -8.08
C LEU A 154 -13.75 3.76 -9.46
N LEU A 155 -12.99 2.70 -9.73
CA LEU A 155 -12.98 2.04 -11.04
C LEU A 155 -14.21 1.15 -11.25
N ASP A 156 -14.65 0.44 -10.20
CA ASP A 156 -15.81 -0.46 -10.25
C ASP A 156 -17.12 0.29 -10.50
N ARG A 157 -17.25 1.49 -9.92
CA ARG A 157 -18.47 2.29 -9.97
C ARG A 157 -18.43 3.43 -10.99
N CYS A 158 -17.29 3.60 -11.67
CA CYS A 158 -17.16 4.64 -12.69
C CYS A 158 -18.16 4.40 -13.83
N PRO A 159 -18.91 5.43 -14.28
CA PRO A 159 -19.70 5.33 -15.50
C PRO A 159 -18.82 4.88 -16.67
N SER A 160 -19.31 3.93 -17.47
CA SER A 160 -18.52 3.34 -18.56
C SER A 160 -18.00 4.38 -19.56
N SER A 161 -18.74 5.48 -19.76
CA SER A 161 -18.33 6.61 -20.62
C SER A 161 -17.11 7.37 -20.11
N ARG A 162 -16.87 7.41 -18.79
CA ARG A 162 -15.75 8.14 -18.16
C ARG A 162 -14.63 7.21 -17.68
N PHE A 163 -14.79 5.88 -17.81
CA PHE A 163 -13.85 4.90 -17.27
C PHE A 163 -12.41 5.13 -17.74
N GLN A 164 -12.18 5.40 -19.04
CA GLN A 164 -10.83 5.59 -19.57
C GLN A 164 -10.14 6.84 -19.00
N GLU A 165 -10.89 7.91 -18.76
CA GLU A 165 -10.38 9.12 -18.14
C GLU A 165 -9.99 8.84 -16.69
N VAL A 166 -10.91 8.27 -15.91
CA VAL A 166 -10.67 7.93 -14.50
C VAL A 166 -9.54 6.93 -14.34
N TYR A 167 -9.47 5.91 -15.19
CA TYR A 167 -8.44 4.87 -15.11
C TYR A 167 -7.03 5.44 -15.28
N LYS A 168 -6.84 6.38 -16.22
CA LYS A 168 -5.54 7.02 -16.47
C LYS A 168 -5.05 7.85 -15.28
N VAL A 169 -5.96 8.51 -14.58
CA VAL A 169 -5.64 9.43 -13.48
C VAL A 169 -6.22 8.99 -12.13
N VAL A 170 -6.43 7.69 -11.93
CA VAL A 170 -7.13 7.17 -10.73
C VAL A 170 -6.42 7.57 -9.43
N HIS A 171 -5.11 7.77 -9.48
CA HIS A 171 -4.32 8.27 -8.35
C HIS A 171 -4.70 9.71 -7.97
N HIS A 172 -4.88 10.59 -8.96
CA HIS A 172 -5.33 11.97 -8.75
C HIS A 172 -6.75 12.04 -8.19
N VAL A 173 -7.66 11.21 -8.73
CA VAL A 173 -9.03 11.12 -8.23
C VAL A 173 -9.06 10.59 -6.80
N SER A 174 -8.22 9.60 -6.49
CA SER A 174 -8.03 9.10 -5.13
C SER A 174 -7.43 10.17 -4.20
N ASP A 175 -6.48 10.98 -4.67
CA ASP A 175 -5.93 12.07 -3.88
C ASP A 175 -7.00 13.13 -3.56
N TYR A 176 -7.80 13.52 -4.54
CA TYR A 176 -8.91 14.44 -4.38
C TYR A 176 -9.93 13.91 -3.36
N PHE A 177 -10.24 12.61 -3.43
CA PHE A 177 -11.14 11.95 -2.49
C PHE A 177 -10.75 12.21 -1.03
N PHE A 178 -9.48 11.97 -0.67
CA PHE A 178 -9.02 12.15 0.71
C PHE A 178 -8.73 13.61 1.08
N GLU A 179 -8.18 14.40 0.16
CA GLU A 179 -7.66 15.74 0.46
C GLU A 179 -8.71 16.85 0.38
N VAL A 180 -9.73 16.68 -0.46
CA VAL A 180 -10.73 17.72 -0.75
C VAL A 180 -12.13 17.22 -0.43
N PHE A 181 -12.54 16.09 -1.04
CA PHE A 181 -13.91 15.61 -0.96
C PHE A 181 -14.33 15.21 0.44
N VAL A 182 -13.57 14.31 1.10
CA VAL A 182 -13.88 13.85 2.47
C VAL A 182 -13.95 15.03 3.47
N PRO A 183 -12.96 15.95 3.53
CA PRO A 183 -13.05 17.14 4.38
C PRO A 183 -14.26 18.04 4.07
N GLY A 184 -14.68 18.14 2.81
CA GLY A 184 -15.82 18.95 2.38
C GLY A 184 -17.19 18.31 2.61
N LYS A 185 -17.25 16.98 2.77
CA LYS A 185 -18.49 16.19 2.81
C LYS A 185 -18.67 15.43 4.13
N CYS A 186 -18.25 16.02 5.24
CA CYS A 186 -18.31 15.36 6.56
C CYS A 186 -19.72 14.98 7.02
N GLU A 187 -20.76 15.74 6.64
CA GLU A 187 -22.15 15.37 6.94
C GLU A 187 -22.63 14.18 6.10
N LEU A 188 -22.17 14.06 4.86
CA LEU A 188 -22.46 12.89 4.02
C LEU A 188 -21.84 11.63 4.65
N LEU A 189 -20.59 11.71 5.13
CA LEU A 189 -19.89 10.60 5.77
C LEU A 189 -20.70 10.00 6.94
N LYS A 190 -21.36 10.84 7.75
CA LYS A 190 -22.24 10.39 8.84
C LYS A 190 -23.44 9.58 8.32
N ARG A 191 -24.00 9.97 7.17
CA ARG A 191 -25.15 9.28 6.54
C ARG A 191 -24.75 7.92 5.96
N VAL A 192 -23.54 7.81 5.42
CA VAL A 192 -23.03 6.58 4.77
C VAL A 192 -22.24 5.67 5.70
N LYS A 193 -22.39 5.81 7.03
CA LYS A 193 -21.59 5.12 8.07
C LYS A 193 -21.41 3.61 7.87
N ARG A 194 -22.42 2.90 7.34
CA ARG A 194 -22.36 1.44 7.12
C ARG A 194 -21.43 1.02 5.98
N ARG A 195 -21.30 1.86 4.94
CA ARG A 195 -20.45 1.63 3.77
C ARG A 195 -19.78 2.95 3.38
N PRO A 196 -18.88 3.46 4.24
CA PRO A 196 -18.43 4.84 4.15
C PRO A 196 -17.61 5.10 2.89
N VAL A 197 -16.74 4.17 2.48
CA VAL A 197 -15.96 4.30 1.26
C VAL A 197 -16.86 4.30 0.02
N VAL A 198 -17.75 3.32 -0.08
CA VAL A 198 -18.70 3.17 -1.20
C VAL A 198 -19.55 4.42 -1.37
N GLY A 199 -20.26 4.84 -0.31
CA GLY A 199 -21.20 5.95 -0.42
C GLY A 199 -20.52 7.30 -0.70
N MET A 200 -19.29 7.48 -0.20
CA MET A 200 -18.50 8.67 -0.52
C MET A 200 -17.98 8.63 -1.97
N VAL A 201 -17.57 7.47 -2.48
CA VAL A 201 -17.14 7.31 -3.87
C VAL A 201 -18.29 7.55 -4.85
N GLU A 202 -19.47 6.98 -4.58
CA GLU A 202 -20.66 7.20 -5.42
C GLU A 202 -21.03 8.69 -5.51
N ALA A 203 -20.98 9.40 -4.38
CA ALA A 203 -21.24 10.84 -4.36
C ALA A 203 -20.15 11.65 -5.08
N LEU A 204 -18.88 11.29 -4.94
CA LEU A 204 -17.78 11.93 -5.66
C LEU A 204 -17.97 11.79 -7.17
N LEU A 205 -18.27 10.57 -7.64
CA LEU A 205 -18.46 10.29 -9.06
C LEU A 205 -19.67 11.03 -9.64
N ALA A 206 -20.71 11.26 -8.83
CA ALA A 206 -21.92 11.97 -9.24
C ALA A 206 -21.77 13.50 -9.23
N GLU A 207 -21.04 14.07 -8.27
CA GLU A 207 -21.06 15.50 -7.99
C GLU A 207 -19.76 16.24 -8.35
N GLU A 208 -18.59 15.58 -8.24
CA GLU A 208 -17.29 16.28 -8.25
C GLU A 208 -16.22 15.59 -9.12
N LEU A 209 -16.63 14.69 -10.02
CA LEU A 209 -15.69 13.93 -10.85
C LEU A 209 -14.80 14.83 -11.71
N ASP A 210 -15.38 15.85 -12.37
CA ASP A 210 -14.61 16.73 -13.25
C ASP A 210 -13.53 17.52 -12.48
N SER A 211 -13.84 17.97 -11.26
CA SER A 211 -12.86 18.59 -10.36
C SER A 211 -11.76 17.62 -9.94
N ALA A 212 -12.11 16.36 -9.69
CA ALA A 212 -11.18 15.32 -9.26
C ALA A 212 -10.20 14.90 -10.35
N LEU A 213 -10.61 14.91 -11.63
CA LEU A 213 -9.77 14.52 -12.77
C LEU A 213 -8.55 15.43 -12.96
N GLY A 214 -8.68 16.73 -12.63
CA GLY A 214 -7.60 17.71 -12.74
C GLY A 214 -6.78 17.91 -11.46
N TYR A 215 -7.09 17.18 -10.39
CA TYR A 215 -6.45 17.41 -9.10
C TYR A 215 -5.03 16.83 -9.04
N ILE A 216 -4.12 17.52 -8.34
CA ILE A 216 -2.80 16.99 -8.03
C ILE A 216 -2.67 16.92 -6.51
N GLY A 217 -2.49 15.70 -6.01
CA GLY A 217 -2.32 15.42 -4.58
C GLY A 217 -1.14 16.16 -3.97
N LYS A 218 -1.34 16.64 -2.74
CA LYS A 218 -0.32 17.37 -1.96
C LYS A 218 0.06 16.64 -0.67
N VAL A 219 -0.68 15.61 -0.29
CA VAL A 219 -0.46 14.83 0.92
C VAL A 219 -0.02 13.42 0.56
N THR A 220 1.25 13.14 0.81
CA THR A 220 1.79 11.80 0.64
C THR A 220 1.34 10.88 1.79
N PRO A 221 1.07 9.58 1.58
CA PRO A 221 0.50 8.67 2.60
C PRO A 221 1.33 8.40 3.88
N TYR A 222 2.36 9.19 4.19
CA TYR A 222 3.20 9.00 5.38
C TYR A 222 2.56 9.59 6.63
N ALA A 223 2.39 8.78 7.68
CA ALA A 223 1.98 9.24 9.00
C ALA A 223 3.22 9.52 9.87
N ARG A 224 3.32 10.78 10.35
CA ARG A 224 4.34 11.39 11.22
C ARG A 224 5.69 11.76 10.57
N MET A 225 5.81 13.04 10.20
CA MET A 225 7.08 13.75 10.29
C MET A 225 7.23 14.26 11.74
N GLU A 226 7.88 13.48 12.60
CA GLU A 226 8.80 14.11 13.55
C GLU A 226 10.15 14.16 12.83
N GLU A 227 10.81 15.31 12.83
CA GLU A 227 12.18 15.44 12.31
C GLU A 227 13.10 14.55 13.15
N VAL A 228 13.37 13.35 12.64
CA VAL A 228 14.43 12.51 13.18
C VAL A 228 15.75 13.09 12.68
N LYS A 229 16.52 13.69 13.60
CA LYS A 229 17.92 14.00 13.34
C LYS A 229 18.62 12.69 12.97
N ALA A 230 19.10 12.60 11.74
CA ALA A 230 19.93 11.49 11.29
C ALA A 230 21.20 11.42 12.16
N PRO A 231 21.56 10.26 12.71
CA PRO A 231 22.95 9.98 12.99
C PRO A 231 23.67 9.88 11.64
N GLU A 232 24.67 10.74 11.44
CA GLU A 232 25.71 10.50 10.44
C GLU A 232 26.31 9.10 10.72
N GLU A 233 26.65 8.38 9.66
CA GLU A 233 27.40 7.11 9.65
C GLU A 233 26.59 5.79 9.56
N LEU A 234 26.45 5.30 8.32
CA LEU A 234 27.14 4.11 7.77
C LEU A 234 26.29 3.18 6.89
N GLU A 235 26.84 3.00 5.68
CA GLU A 235 26.86 1.80 4.82
C GLU A 235 25.64 1.50 3.93
N ASP A 236 25.60 2.27 2.84
CA ASP A 236 25.72 1.83 1.43
C ASP A 236 24.74 2.63 0.57
N GLU A 237 25.01 3.95 0.52
CA GLU A 237 24.28 4.92 -0.27
C GLU A 237 24.38 4.59 -1.78
N GLU A 238 25.46 3.94 -2.20
CA GLU A 238 25.72 3.51 -3.57
C GLU A 238 24.77 2.39 -4.01
N ALA A 239 24.58 1.34 -3.20
CA ALA A 239 23.60 0.29 -3.50
C ALA A 239 22.15 0.82 -3.55
N PHE A 240 21.87 1.88 -2.78
CA PHE A 240 20.57 2.55 -2.77
C PHE A 240 20.36 3.44 -4.00
N LEU A 241 21.37 4.22 -4.40
CA LEU A 241 21.35 5.03 -5.61
C LEU A 241 21.31 4.15 -6.87
N ASP A 242 21.97 2.99 -6.87
CA ASP A 242 21.90 2.00 -7.95
C ASP A 242 20.51 1.36 -8.07
N PHE A 243 19.81 1.13 -6.95
CA PHE A 243 18.43 0.63 -6.98
C PHE A 243 17.44 1.69 -7.49
N LEU A 244 17.60 2.95 -7.08
CA LEU A 244 16.75 4.05 -7.55
C LEU A 244 17.02 4.41 -9.02
N SER A 245 18.27 4.40 -9.46
CA SER A 245 18.64 4.65 -10.85
C SER A 245 18.11 3.56 -11.79
N GLN A 246 18.05 2.30 -11.33
CA GLN A 246 17.45 1.20 -12.09
C GLN A 246 15.92 1.23 -12.18
N GLU A 247 15.21 1.84 -11.22
CA GLU A 247 13.74 2.01 -11.29
C GLU A 247 13.33 3.29 -12.02
N VAL A 248 14.13 4.37 -11.97
CA VAL A 248 13.85 5.62 -12.69
C VAL A 248 14.31 5.55 -14.16
N GLY A 249 15.41 4.87 -14.46
CA GLY A 249 15.91 4.69 -15.84
C GLY A 249 15.18 3.65 -16.69
N ARG A 250 14.08 3.06 -16.18
CA ARG A 250 13.20 2.14 -16.93
C ARG A 250 11.82 2.73 -17.23
N MET A 251 11.63 4.02 -16.98
CA MET A 251 10.44 4.79 -17.31
C MET A 251 10.69 5.85 -18.40
N GLU A 252 11.75 5.68 -19.21
CA GLU A 252 11.93 6.33 -20.51
C GLU A 252 11.84 5.29 -21.64
#